data_AF-A0A959HDZ8-F1
#
_entry.id   AF-A0A959HDZ8-F1
#
_cell.length_a   1.000
_cell.length_b   1.000
_cell.length_c   1.000
_cell.angle_alpha   90.00
_cell.angle_beta   90.00
_cell.angle_gamma   90.00
#
_symmetry.space_group_name_H-M   'P 1'
#
loop_
_entity.id
_entity.type
_entity.pdbx_description
1 polymer ?
#
loop_
_entity_poly.entity_id
_entity_poly.type
_entity_poly.pdbx_seq_one_letter_code
_entity_poly.pdbx_strand_id
1 'polypeptide(L)'
;MTIHRIRLKDLDAAFIEQLRAESKGDDVEVAIWLPGKPDPAALPENAFWEIIELLDWEQGKADEVIRPAVTHLSQLSASAIQAFQDWLSEKLYMLDGEQYAAHCGENAYRGPGHPFSADEFLYARCNVVAQGKGFFEKVLNNPEAMPKDLSFEALLRIASQAYKMKTGASFDYQPAYIIETFANSRGWPNSNFIENLLS
;
A
#
# COMPACT_ATOMS: atom_id res chain seq x y z
N MET A 1 -17.35 -0.42 1.96
CA MET A 1 -17.29 0.70 1.00
C MET A 1 -16.89 0.11 -0.34
N THR A 2 -17.70 0.25 -1.37
CA THR A 2 -17.39 -0.29 -2.70
C THR A 2 -16.63 0.78 -3.49
N ILE A 3 -15.41 0.47 -3.94
CA ILE A 3 -14.58 1.41 -4.71
C ILE A 3 -14.69 1.04 -6.19
N HIS A 4 -15.31 1.90 -6.99
CA HIS A 4 -15.37 1.76 -8.45
C HIS A 4 -14.16 2.45 -9.08
N ARG A 5 -13.39 1.73 -9.92
CA ARG A 5 -12.21 2.28 -10.61
C ARG A 5 -12.49 2.42 -12.09
N ILE A 6 -12.49 3.66 -12.57
CA ILE A 6 -12.70 4.00 -13.97
C ILE A 6 -11.45 4.72 -14.47
N ARG A 7 -10.95 4.35 -15.64
CA ARG A 7 -9.87 5.13 -16.27
C ARG A 7 -10.45 6.50 -16.60
N LEU A 8 -9.73 7.57 -16.33
CA LEU A 8 -10.26 8.92 -16.56
C LEU A 8 -10.78 9.14 -17.99
N LYS A 9 -10.15 8.51 -18.98
CA LYS A 9 -10.58 8.54 -20.39
C LYS A 9 -11.93 7.85 -20.67
N ASP A 10 -12.35 6.94 -19.80
CA ASP A 10 -13.62 6.21 -19.89
C ASP A 10 -14.69 6.83 -18.98
N LEU A 11 -14.35 7.88 -18.21
CA LEU A 11 -15.32 8.65 -17.45
C LEU A 11 -16.05 9.59 -18.41
N ASP A 12 -17.07 9.06 -19.06
CA ASP A 12 -17.88 9.78 -20.05
C ASP A 12 -19.37 9.84 -19.65
N ALA A 13 -20.17 10.52 -20.48
CA ALA A 13 -21.60 10.67 -20.22
C ALA A 13 -22.33 9.33 -20.20
N ALA A 14 -21.94 8.37 -21.03
CA ALA A 14 -22.59 7.06 -21.09
C ALA A 14 -22.37 6.27 -19.80
N PHE A 15 -21.14 6.31 -19.28
CA PHE A 15 -20.81 5.67 -18.01
C PHE A 15 -21.53 6.32 -16.82
N ILE A 16 -21.66 7.66 -16.79
CA ILE A 16 -22.44 8.34 -15.75
C ILE A 16 -23.93 7.95 -15.80
N GLU A 17 -24.51 7.83 -16.99
CA GLU A 17 -25.90 7.36 -17.14
C GLU A 17 -26.06 5.90 -16.70
N GLN A 18 -25.08 5.04 -17.00
CA GLN A 18 -25.07 3.67 -16.48
C GLN A 18 -25.01 3.66 -14.95
N LEU A 19 -24.11 4.43 -14.33
CA LEU A 19 -24.03 4.56 -12.87
C LEU A 19 -25.35 5.03 -12.26
N ARG A 20 -26.03 6.02 -12.86
CA ARG A 20 -27.36 6.47 -12.41
C ARG A 20 -28.39 5.34 -12.48
N ALA A 21 -28.40 4.57 -13.56
CA ALA A 21 -29.35 3.48 -13.74
C ALA A 21 -29.13 2.32 -12.75
N GLU A 22 -27.88 2.05 -12.38
CA GLU A 22 -27.51 1.00 -11.42
C GLU A 22 -27.66 1.45 -9.95
N SER A 23 -27.59 2.76 -9.70
CA SER A 23 -27.72 3.37 -8.37
C SER A 23 -29.18 3.36 -7.90
N LYS A 24 -29.45 2.69 -6.78
CA LYS A 24 -30.80 2.67 -6.17
C LYS A 24 -30.97 3.87 -5.22
N GLY A 25 -31.43 5.00 -5.76
CA GLY A 25 -31.86 6.17 -4.98
C GLY A 25 -31.32 7.49 -5.51
N ASP A 26 -32.07 8.57 -5.30
CA ASP A 26 -31.77 9.91 -5.83
C ASP A 26 -30.64 10.64 -5.04
N ASP A 27 -30.21 10.09 -3.90
CA ASP A 27 -29.23 10.69 -2.97
C ASP A 27 -27.84 10.01 -3.01
N VAL A 28 -27.48 9.34 -4.11
CA VAL A 28 -26.16 8.69 -4.21
C VAL A 28 -25.06 9.72 -4.46
N GLU A 29 -24.13 9.84 -3.51
CA GLU A 29 -22.91 10.65 -3.64
C GLU A 29 -21.76 9.84 -4.25
N VAL A 30 -21.05 10.44 -5.21
CA VAL A 30 -19.84 9.87 -5.80
C VAL A 30 -18.61 10.61 -5.29
N ALA A 31 -17.76 9.92 -4.53
CA ALA A 31 -16.45 10.43 -4.13
C ALA A 31 -15.40 10.01 -5.16
N ILE A 32 -14.75 11.00 -5.80
CA ILE A 32 -13.65 10.75 -6.73
C ILE A 32 -12.33 10.98 -6.01
N TRP A 33 -11.55 9.90 -5.86
CA TRP A 33 -10.19 9.99 -5.34
C TRP A 33 -9.21 10.19 -6.48
N LEU A 34 -8.48 11.32 -6.46
CA LEU A 34 -7.36 11.53 -7.36
C LEU A 34 -6.07 11.13 -6.66
N PRO A 35 -5.24 10.24 -7.25
CA PRO A 35 -3.98 9.85 -6.64
C PRO A 35 -3.09 11.08 -6.48
N GLY A 36 -2.66 11.33 -5.24
CA GLY A 36 -1.66 12.34 -4.92
C GLY A 36 -0.26 11.88 -5.28
N LYS A 37 0.73 12.59 -4.76
CA LYS A 37 2.12 12.15 -4.69
C LYS A 37 2.64 12.48 -3.30
N PRO A 38 3.62 11.72 -2.77
CA PRO A 38 4.28 12.10 -1.53
C PRO A 38 4.76 13.56 -1.64
N ASP A 39 4.51 14.37 -0.61
CA ASP A 39 5.00 15.75 -0.53
C ASP A 39 6.42 15.78 0.06
N PRO A 40 7.48 15.97 -0.75
CA PRO A 40 8.86 15.92 -0.28
C PRO A 40 9.21 17.12 0.62
N ALA A 41 8.41 18.20 0.58
CA ALA A 41 8.60 19.34 1.48
C ALA A 41 8.10 19.02 2.89
N ALA A 42 7.09 18.15 3.03
CA ALA A 42 6.59 17.68 4.32
C ALA A 42 7.48 16.56 4.90
N LEU A 43 7.90 15.61 4.07
CA LEU A 43 8.86 14.58 4.43
C LEU A 43 9.67 14.14 3.19
N PRO A 44 10.97 14.42 3.12
CA PRO A 44 11.83 13.92 2.06
C PRO A 44 11.91 12.38 2.04
N GLU A 45 12.14 11.79 0.86
CA GLU A 45 12.23 10.32 0.73
C GLU A 45 13.37 9.71 1.58
N ASN A 46 14.51 10.39 1.71
CA ASN A 46 15.58 9.91 2.59
C ASN A 46 15.14 9.84 4.05
N ALA A 47 14.35 10.81 4.52
CA ALA A 47 13.81 10.81 5.87
C ALA A 47 12.79 9.67 6.07
N PHE A 48 12.02 9.30 5.04
CA PHE A 48 11.20 8.09 5.08
C PHE A 48 12.05 6.85 5.35
N TRP A 49 13.16 6.67 4.62
CA TRP A 49 14.07 5.54 4.83
C TRP A 49 14.78 5.58 6.18
N GLU A 50 15.21 6.75 6.65
CA GLU A 50 15.78 6.93 7.99
C GLU A 50 14.80 6.47 9.09
N ILE A 51 13.49 6.71 8.91
CA ILE A 51 12.45 6.21 9.84
C ILE A 51 12.31 4.68 9.76
N ILE A 52 12.40 4.09 8.57
CA ILE A 52 12.39 2.62 8.41
C ILE A 52 13.62 1.98 9.08
N GLU A 53 14.77 2.64 9.08
CA GLU A 53 15.98 2.14 9.75
C GLU A 53 15.85 2.12 11.28
N LEU A 54 14.84 2.78 11.86
CA LEU A 54 14.57 2.74 13.30
C LEU A 54 13.87 1.43 13.75
N LEU A 55 13.48 0.55 12.83
CA LEU A 55 12.85 -0.72 13.18
C LEU A 55 13.79 -1.58 14.03
N ASP A 56 13.36 -1.93 15.24
CA ASP A 56 14.17 -2.66 16.22
C ASP A 56 13.92 -4.17 16.11
N TRP A 57 14.63 -4.81 15.18
CA TRP A 57 14.52 -6.25 14.91
C TRP A 57 15.04 -7.14 16.05
N GLU A 58 15.70 -6.59 17.07
CA GLU A 58 16.06 -7.37 18.27
C GLU A 58 14.83 -7.69 19.13
N GLN A 59 13.71 -6.99 18.91
CA GLN A 59 12.44 -7.27 19.58
C GLN A 59 11.70 -8.45 18.94
N GLY A 60 11.17 -9.35 19.77
CA GLY A 60 10.44 -10.52 19.28
C GLY A 60 9.00 -10.29 18.83
N LYS A 61 8.39 -9.13 19.15
CA LYS A 61 6.99 -8.81 18.81
C LYS A 61 6.93 -7.68 17.80
N ALA A 62 6.15 -7.85 16.74
CA ALA A 62 6.09 -6.88 15.65
C ALA A 62 5.71 -5.45 16.08
N ASP A 63 4.86 -5.30 17.11
CA ASP A 63 4.52 -3.99 17.71
C ASP A 63 5.72 -3.30 18.34
N GLU A 64 6.60 -4.08 18.98
CA GLU A 64 7.80 -3.57 19.63
C GLU A 64 8.87 -3.22 18.59
N VAL A 65 8.95 -3.99 17.49
CA VAL A 65 9.84 -3.70 16.35
C VAL A 65 9.53 -2.34 15.74
N ILE A 66 8.25 -1.99 15.53
CA ILE A 66 7.85 -0.71 14.91
C ILE A 66 7.83 0.47 15.89
N ARG A 67 7.88 0.22 17.20
CA ARG A 67 7.69 1.24 18.24
C ARG A 67 8.66 2.43 18.11
N PRO A 68 9.96 2.27 17.79
CA PRO A 68 10.85 3.41 17.65
C PRO A 68 10.49 4.30 16.45
N ALA A 69 10.14 3.69 15.30
CA ALA A 69 9.67 4.41 14.12
C ALA A 69 8.37 5.18 14.39
N VAL A 70 7.39 4.53 15.05
CA VAL A 70 6.13 5.17 15.49
C VAL A 70 6.41 6.36 16.42
N THR A 71 7.28 6.16 17.41
CA THR A 71 7.61 7.18 18.40
C THR A 71 8.25 8.40 17.72
N HIS A 72 9.24 8.17 16.86
CA HIS A 72 9.91 9.24 16.12
C HIS A 72 8.93 9.99 15.21
N LEU A 73 8.16 9.26 14.39
CA LEU A 73 7.23 9.85 13.44
C LEU A 73 6.13 10.68 14.13
N SER A 74 5.68 10.29 15.33
CA SER A 74 4.66 11.05 16.08
C SER A 74 5.12 12.44 16.54
N GLN A 75 6.44 12.65 16.65
CA GLN A 75 7.03 13.94 17.00
C GLN A 75 7.04 14.93 15.83
N LEU A 76 6.92 14.44 14.58
CA LEU A 76 6.87 15.27 13.37
C LEU A 76 5.48 15.88 13.15
N SER A 77 5.32 16.72 12.12
CA SER A 77 4.02 17.33 11.78
C SER A 77 3.01 16.30 11.28
N ALA A 78 1.71 16.61 11.36
CA ALA A 78 0.67 15.74 10.77
C ALA A 78 0.87 15.55 9.25
N SER A 79 1.33 16.58 8.54
CA SER A 79 1.66 16.50 7.12
C SER A 79 2.86 15.56 6.85
N ALA A 80 3.85 15.50 7.75
CA ALA A 80 4.95 14.55 7.62
C ALA A 80 4.47 13.10 7.82
N ILE A 81 3.49 12.86 8.69
CA ILE A 81 2.87 11.53 8.87
C ILE A 81 2.10 11.11 7.61
N GLN A 82 1.37 12.04 7.00
CA GLN A 82 0.69 11.82 5.70
C GLN A 82 1.71 11.53 4.59
N ALA A 83 2.77 12.32 4.49
CA ALA A 83 3.83 12.09 3.51
C ALA A 83 4.57 10.76 3.73
N PHE A 84 4.78 10.32 4.98
CA PHE A 84 5.29 8.98 5.29
C PHE A 84 4.36 7.89 4.74
N GLN A 85 3.04 8.03 4.97
CA GLN A 85 2.04 7.09 4.46
C GLN A 85 2.02 7.05 2.92
N ASP A 86 2.21 8.20 2.27
CA ASP A 86 2.33 8.27 0.81
C ASP A 86 3.58 7.56 0.29
N TRP A 87 4.75 7.81 0.89
CA TRP A 87 5.99 7.12 0.53
C TRP A 87 5.86 5.61 0.69
N LEU A 88 5.33 5.14 1.83
CA LEU A 88 5.07 3.73 2.06
C LEU A 88 4.17 3.15 0.96
N SER A 89 3.07 3.84 0.65
CA SER A 89 2.13 3.38 -0.36
C SER A 89 2.74 3.28 -1.75
N GLU A 90 3.60 4.24 -2.13
CA GLU A 90 4.33 4.23 -3.39
C GLU A 90 5.25 3.00 -3.47
N LYS A 91 6.02 2.71 -2.42
CA LYS A 91 6.98 1.59 -2.44
C LYS A 91 6.26 0.24 -2.52
N LEU A 92 5.15 0.09 -1.80
CA LEU A 92 4.30 -1.10 -1.88
C LEU A 92 3.66 -1.26 -3.27
N TYR A 93 3.23 -0.15 -3.89
CA TYR A 93 2.67 -0.14 -5.24
C TYR A 93 3.71 -0.52 -6.31
N MET A 94 4.95 -0.07 -6.17
CA MET A 94 6.05 -0.42 -7.08
C MET A 94 6.37 -1.93 -7.07
N LEU A 95 6.13 -2.59 -5.94
CA LEU A 95 6.29 -4.04 -5.78
C LEU A 95 5.01 -4.84 -6.07
N ASP A 96 3.90 -4.18 -6.37
CA ASP A 96 2.66 -4.84 -6.74
C ASP A 96 2.74 -5.31 -8.20
N GLY A 97 3.08 -6.58 -8.41
CA GLY A 97 3.17 -7.13 -9.76
C GLY A 97 3.40 -8.63 -9.78
N GLU A 98 2.92 -9.25 -10.86
CA GLU A 98 2.99 -10.69 -11.11
C GLU A 98 4.44 -11.22 -11.01
N GLN A 99 5.39 -10.46 -11.56
CA GLN A 99 6.82 -10.79 -11.52
C GLN A 99 7.37 -10.94 -10.10
N TYR A 100 6.85 -10.21 -9.12
CA TYR A 100 7.28 -10.32 -7.72
C TYR A 100 6.48 -11.42 -7.01
N ALA A 101 5.17 -11.46 -7.24
CA ALA A 101 4.28 -12.43 -6.62
C ALA A 101 4.66 -13.88 -6.96
N ALA A 102 5.20 -14.13 -8.16
CA ALA A 102 5.70 -15.45 -8.58
C ALA A 102 6.88 -15.98 -7.74
N HIS A 103 7.51 -15.14 -6.91
CA HIS A 103 8.71 -15.49 -6.14
C HIS A 103 8.50 -15.51 -4.61
N CYS A 104 7.25 -15.46 -4.13
CA CYS A 104 6.90 -15.44 -2.70
C CYS A 104 6.85 -16.82 -2.01
N GLY A 105 7.64 -17.81 -2.45
CA GLY A 105 7.71 -19.12 -1.80
C GLY A 105 6.44 -19.96 -1.96
N GLU A 106 5.88 -20.47 -0.86
CA GLU A 106 4.64 -21.26 -0.85
C GLU A 106 3.44 -20.44 -1.32
N ASN A 107 3.43 -19.15 -1.02
CA ASN A 107 2.41 -18.18 -1.43
C ASN A 107 2.66 -17.59 -2.82
N ALA A 108 3.54 -18.19 -3.63
CA ALA A 108 3.83 -17.70 -4.97
C ALA A 108 2.58 -17.71 -5.87
N TYR A 109 2.40 -16.63 -6.63
CA TYR A 109 1.37 -16.56 -7.65
C TYR A 109 1.67 -17.54 -8.80
N ARG A 110 0.70 -18.40 -9.11
CA ARG A 110 0.82 -19.45 -10.15
C ARG A 110 -0.15 -19.26 -11.30
N GLY A 111 -0.74 -18.07 -11.41
CA GLY A 111 -1.77 -17.76 -12.40
C GLY A 111 -3.20 -17.98 -11.89
N PRO A 112 -4.20 -17.62 -12.71
CA PRO A 112 -5.61 -17.75 -12.36
C PRO A 112 -6.01 -19.19 -12.03
N GLY A 113 -6.90 -19.37 -11.06
CA GLY A 113 -7.40 -20.68 -10.63
C GLY A 113 -6.50 -21.42 -9.63
N HIS A 114 -5.35 -20.85 -9.27
CA HIS A 114 -4.52 -21.32 -8.16
C HIS A 114 -4.78 -20.51 -6.89
N PRO A 115 -4.75 -21.12 -5.70
CA PRO A 115 -4.83 -20.38 -4.44
C PRO A 115 -3.71 -19.34 -4.35
N PHE A 116 -4.09 -18.10 -4.06
CA PHE A 116 -3.17 -16.99 -3.86
C PHE A 116 -3.81 -16.01 -2.87
N SER A 117 -3.08 -15.69 -1.80
CA SER A 117 -3.54 -14.72 -0.80
C SER A 117 -3.03 -13.32 -1.14
N ALA A 118 -3.95 -12.43 -1.47
CA ALA A 118 -3.66 -11.03 -1.74
C ALA A 118 -2.99 -10.34 -0.53
N ASP A 119 -3.45 -10.67 0.68
CA ASP A 119 -2.94 -10.11 1.94
C ASP A 119 -1.52 -10.60 2.23
N GLU A 120 -1.25 -11.90 2.09
CA GLU A 120 0.10 -12.44 2.32
C GLU A 120 1.11 -11.83 1.36
N PHE A 121 0.73 -11.59 0.10
CA PHE A 121 1.59 -10.88 -0.84
C PHE A 121 1.80 -9.41 -0.46
N LEU A 122 0.77 -8.71 0.01
CA LEU A 122 0.93 -7.36 0.58
C LEU A 122 1.91 -7.37 1.76
N TYR A 123 1.83 -8.36 2.64
CA TYR A 123 2.71 -8.43 3.80
C TYR A 123 4.14 -8.85 3.44
N ALA A 124 4.33 -9.63 2.39
CA ALA A 124 5.65 -9.88 1.80
C ALA A 124 6.26 -8.59 1.23
N ARG A 125 5.48 -7.76 0.52
CA ARG A 125 5.92 -6.43 0.06
C ARG A 125 6.27 -5.52 1.24
N CYS A 126 5.52 -5.59 2.34
CA CYS A 126 5.85 -4.88 3.57
C CYS A 126 7.20 -5.36 4.15
N ASN A 127 7.47 -6.67 4.15
CA ASN A 127 8.76 -7.19 4.58
C ASN A 127 9.91 -6.61 3.74
N VAL A 128 9.76 -6.53 2.42
CA VAL A 128 10.78 -5.93 1.54
C VAL A 128 11.09 -4.49 1.92
N VAL A 129 10.06 -3.66 2.11
CA VAL A 129 10.24 -2.25 2.49
C VAL A 129 10.85 -2.13 3.89
N ALA A 130 10.41 -2.96 4.85
CA ALA A 130 10.89 -2.94 6.23
C ALA A 130 12.39 -3.29 6.36
N GLN A 131 12.94 -4.06 5.43
CA GLN A 131 14.38 -4.37 5.36
C GLN A 131 15.24 -3.19 4.85
N GLY A 132 14.60 -2.06 4.53
CA GLY A 132 15.26 -0.81 4.18
C GLY A 132 15.55 -0.65 2.69
N LYS A 133 16.07 0.54 2.36
CA LYS A 133 16.21 1.03 0.98
C LYS A 133 17.01 0.09 0.08
N GLY A 134 18.16 -0.39 0.55
CA GLY A 134 19.03 -1.24 -0.26
C GLY A 134 18.39 -2.59 -0.63
N PHE A 135 17.60 -3.18 0.28
CA PHE A 135 16.89 -4.42 -0.01
C PHE A 135 15.70 -4.18 -0.94
N PHE A 136 14.95 -3.10 -0.72
CA PHE A 136 13.89 -2.65 -1.63
C PHE A 136 14.41 -2.48 -3.06
N GLU A 137 15.50 -1.73 -3.26
CA GLU A 137 16.10 -1.51 -4.58
C GLU A 137 16.61 -2.81 -5.21
N LYS A 138 17.17 -3.71 -4.40
CA LYS A 138 17.60 -5.03 -4.87
C LYS A 138 16.43 -5.84 -5.44
N VAL A 139 15.31 -5.91 -4.72
CA VAL A 139 14.12 -6.64 -5.15
C VAL A 139 13.49 -5.99 -6.37
N LEU A 140 13.40 -4.65 -6.40
CA LEU A 140 12.85 -3.89 -7.53
C LEU A 140 13.60 -4.19 -8.84
N ASN A 141 14.93 -4.37 -8.75
CA ASN A 141 15.77 -4.69 -9.91
C ASN A 141 15.92 -6.20 -10.18
N ASN A 142 15.55 -7.05 -9.22
CA ASN A 142 15.62 -8.49 -9.33
C ASN A 142 14.45 -9.15 -8.57
N PRO A 143 13.31 -9.40 -9.25
CA PRO A 143 12.12 -9.98 -8.60
C PRO A 143 12.36 -11.33 -7.92
N GLU A 144 13.33 -12.13 -8.35
CA GLU A 144 13.70 -13.40 -7.70
C GLU A 144 14.25 -13.22 -6.28
N ALA A 145 14.70 -12.01 -5.93
CA ALA A 145 15.15 -11.67 -4.59
C ALA A 145 14.00 -11.44 -3.60
N MET A 146 12.74 -11.54 -4.03
CA MET A 146 11.58 -11.49 -3.14
C MET A 146 11.76 -12.48 -1.98
N PRO A 147 11.44 -12.06 -0.74
CA PRO A 147 11.51 -12.94 0.40
C PRO A 147 10.50 -14.09 0.24
N LYS A 148 10.95 -15.28 0.61
CA LYS A 148 10.13 -16.50 0.59
C LYS A 148 9.58 -16.72 1.98
N ASP A 149 8.26 -16.81 2.08
CA ASP A 149 7.57 -17.19 3.31
C ASP A 149 7.85 -16.25 4.50
N LEU A 150 8.21 -14.98 4.20
CA LEU A 150 8.38 -13.92 5.19
C LEU A 150 7.39 -12.79 4.93
N SER A 151 6.84 -12.25 6.01
CA SER A 151 5.84 -11.19 5.98
C SER A 151 6.09 -10.19 7.13
N PHE A 152 5.62 -8.96 6.97
CA PHE A 152 5.70 -7.94 8.02
C PHE A 152 4.56 -6.93 7.95
N GLU A 153 3.33 -7.38 8.22
CA GLU A 153 2.10 -6.56 8.23
C GLU A 153 2.24 -5.30 9.11
N ALA A 154 2.98 -5.40 10.21
CA ALA A 154 3.11 -4.32 11.19
C ALA A 154 3.57 -2.98 10.60
N LEU A 155 4.29 -2.99 9.48
CA LEU A 155 4.70 -1.79 8.75
C LEU A 155 3.51 -0.88 8.40
N LEU A 156 2.35 -1.47 8.05
CA LEU A 156 1.14 -0.75 7.66
C LEU A 156 0.55 0.09 8.80
N ARG A 157 0.95 -0.17 10.06
CA ARG A 157 0.41 0.50 11.24
C ARG A 157 1.24 1.69 11.71
N ILE A 158 2.41 1.95 11.11
CA ILE A 158 3.32 3.00 11.59
C ILE A 158 2.66 4.38 11.56
N ALA A 159 2.11 4.79 10.42
CA ALA A 159 1.53 6.12 10.27
C ALA A 159 0.29 6.31 11.16
N SER A 160 -0.60 5.31 11.19
CA SER A 160 -1.84 5.38 11.98
C SER A 160 -1.56 5.41 13.49
N GLN A 161 -0.60 4.62 13.97
CA GLN A 161 -0.18 4.67 15.37
C GLN A 161 0.53 5.98 15.71
N ALA A 162 1.41 6.49 14.84
CA ALA A 162 2.10 7.75 15.05
C ALA A 162 1.11 8.93 15.10
N TYR A 163 0.13 8.95 14.20
CA TYR A 163 -0.91 9.99 14.18
C TYR A 163 -1.79 9.94 15.42
N LYS A 164 -2.22 8.75 15.84
CA LYS A 164 -3.00 8.56 17.07
C LYS A 164 -2.20 8.96 18.31
N MET A 165 -0.91 8.62 18.37
CA MET A 165 -0.03 9.04 19.45
C MET A 165 0.12 10.58 19.50
N LYS A 166 0.24 11.22 18.33
CA LYS A 166 0.37 12.68 18.21
C LYS A 166 -0.90 13.44 18.60
N THR A 167 -2.05 12.99 18.12
CA THR A 167 -3.29 13.78 18.10
C THR A 167 -4.39 13.24 19.01
N GLY A 168 -4.28 11.97 19.42
CA GLY A 168 -5.36 11.23 20.09
C GLY A 168 -6.47 10.75 19.15
N ALA A 169 -6.45 11.08 17.86
CA ALA A 169 -7.50 10.79 16.89
C ALA A 169 -7.18 9.58 15.98
N SER A 170 -8.19 9.04 15.30
CA SER A 170 -8.02 8.08 14.20
C SER A 170 -7.30 8.72 13.02
N PHE A 171 -6.57 7.91 12.27
CA PHE A 171 -5.88 8.34 11.06
C PHE A 171 -6.69 7.95 9.83
N ASP A 172 -7.68 8.78 9.50
CA ASP A 172 -8.56 8.59 8.35
C ASP A 172 -7.96 9.27 7.10
N TYR A 173 -6.72 8.93 6.80
CA TYR A 173 -5.99 9.43 5.64
C TYR A 173 -5.87 8.35 4.58
N GLN A 174 -6.18 8.71 3.34
CA GLN A 174 -6.06 7.80 2.22
C GLN A 174 -4.79 8.15 1.43
N PRO A 175 -3.90 7.18 1.20
CA PRO A 175 -2.61 7.42 0.55
C PRO A 175 -2.71 7.77 -0.93
N ALA A 176 -1.62 8.34 -1.44
CA ALA A 176 -1.37 8.62 -2.86
C ALA A 176 -1.54 7.38 -3.77
N TYR A 177 -1.11 6.20 -3.29
CA TYR A 177 -1.21 4.94 -4.02
C TYR A 177 -2.05 3.90 -3.26
N ILE A 178 -2.81 3.10 -4.00
CA ILE A 178 -3.57 1.98 -3.42
C ILE A 178 -2.61 0.81 -3.20
N ILE A 179 -2.52 0.35 -1.95
CA ILE A 179 -1.56 -0.70 -1.55
C ILE A 179 -2.07 -2.11 -1.85
N GLU A 180 -3.40 -2.27 -2.00
CA GLU A 180 -4.05 -3.54 -2.27
C GLU A 180 -3.41 -4.25 -3.47
N THR A 181 -3.25 -5.57 -3.33
CA THR A 181 -2.71 -6.39 -4.41
C THR A 181 -3.57 -6.25 -5.66
N PHE A 182 -2.92 -6.29 -6.83
CA PHE A 182 -3.49 -6.04 -8.16
C PHE A 182 -3.75 -4.55 -8.51
N ALA A 183 -3.54 -3.60 -7.60
CA ALA A 183 -3.79 -2.19 -7.84
C ALA A 183 -2.88 -1.57 -8.92
N ASN A 184 -1.68 -2.12 -9.12
CA ASN A 184 -0.75 -1.73 -10.16
C ASN A 184 -1.05 -2.46 -11.47
N SER A 185 -1.90 -1.85 -12.30
CA SER A 185 -2.29 -2.41 -13.60
C SER A 185 -1.12 -2.66 -14.56
N ARG A 186 0.03 -1.98 -14.37
CA ARG A 186 1.25 -2.26 -15.15
C ARG A 186 1.96 -3.52 -14.64
N GLY A 187 1.92 -3.77 -13.33
CA GLY A 187 2.46 -4.98 -12.71
C GLY A 187 1.59 -6.22 -12.96
N TRP A 188 0.33 -6.02 -13.34
CA TRP A 188 -0.64 -7.10 -13.54
C TRP A 188 -1.44 -6.94 -14.85
N PRO A 189 -0.79 -7.07 -16.02
CA PRO A 189 -1.38 -6.76 -17.32
C PRO A 189 -2.57 -7.64 -17.71
N ASN A 190 -2.70 -8.83 -17.10
CA ASN A 190 -3.77 -9.80 -17.37
C ASN A 190 -4.80 -9.90 -16.23
N SER A 191 -4.71 -9.05 -15.20
CA SER A 191 -5.65 -9.07 -14.07
C SER A 191 -6.76 -8.04 -14.25
N ASN A 192 -8.00 -8.41 -13.91
CA ASN A 192 -9.08 -7.47 -13.72
C ASN A 192 -9.13 -7.08 -12.24
N PHE A 193 -8.58 -5.91 -11.88
CA PHE A 193 -8.52 -5.44 -10.48
C PHE A 193 -9.90 -5.45 -9.78
N ILE A 194 -10.98 -5.13 -10.50
CA ILE A 194 -12.32 -5.06 -9.90
C ILE A 194 -12.85 -6.45 -9.52
N GLU A 195 -12.58 -7.47 -10.34
CA GLU A 195 -12.96 -8.85 -10.02
C GLU A 195 -12.19 -9.38 -8.79
N ASN A 196 -10.91 -9.05 -8.69
CA ASN A 196 -10.05 -9.53 -7.61
C ASN A 196 -10.29 -8.85 -6.24
N LEU A 197 -10.96 -7.68 -6.21
CA LEU A 197 -11.29 -6.98 -4.96
C LEU A 197 -12.56 -7.56 -4.29
N LEU A 198 -13.34 -8.35 -5.02
CA LEU A 198 -14.63 -8.91 -4.57
C LEU A 198 -14.58 -10.42 -4.33
N SER A 199 -13.45 -11.06 -4.63
CA SER A 199 -13.16 -12.49 -4.44
C SER A 199 -12.38 -12.74 -3.17
#